data_AF-A0A7G7KKF4-F1
#
_entry.id   AF-A0A7G7KKF4-F1
#
_cell.length_a   1.000
_cell.length_b   1.000
_cell.length_c   1.000
_cell.angle_alpha   90.00
_cell.angle_beta   90.00
_cell.angle_gamma   90.00
#
_symmetry.space_group_name_H-M   'P 1'
#
loop_
_entity.id
_entity.type
_entity.pdbx_description
1 polymer ?
#
loop_
_entity_poly.entity_id
_entity_poly.type
_entity_poly.pdbx_seq_one_letter_code
_entity_poly.pdbx_strand_id
1 'polypeptide(L)'
;MCPAPDGLLGVTPLAIGDLILVEVMQGFRHDRDGATARHLFRSLPLLPMLDGSNAWKAADNYRQLRRRGITVRKTIDGIIATACIEANLPLLFSDRDFQPYVEHLGLVAA
;
A
#
# COMPACT_ATOMS: atom_id res chain seq x y z
N MET A 1 -7.01 30.61 26.02
CA MET A 1 -8.26 30.57 25.24
C MET A 1 -8.11 29.44 24.23
N CYS A 2 -8.54 28.24 24.58
CA CYS A 2 -8.46 27.07 23.71
C CYS A 2 -9.65 27.10 22.75
N PRO A 3 -9.48 27.00 21.42
CA PRO A 3 -10.60 26.75 20.55
C PRO A 3 -11.06 25.31 20.74
N ALA A 4 -12.38 25.11 20.80
CA ALA A 4 -13.03 23.82 20.92
C ALA A 4 -12.74 22.94 19.68
N PRO A 5 -12.76 21.60 19.81
CA PRO A 5 -12.61 20.72 18.67
C PRO A 5 -13.93 20.68 17.89
N ASP A 6 -14.02 21.54 16.89
CA ASP A 6 -15.09 21.47 15.90
C ASP A 6 -14.97 20.16 15.11
N GLY A 7 -15.89 19.23 15.35
CA GLY A 7 -16.27 18.19 14.40
C GLY A 7 -15.21 17.14 14.08
N LEU A 8 -15.04 16.15 14.96
CA LEU A 8 -14.42 14.86 14.61
C LEU A 8 -15.36 14.07 13.68
N LEU A 9 -15.52 14.54 12.44
CA LEU A 9 -16.02 13.73 11.34
C LEU A 9 -14.90 12.71 11.04
N GLY A 10 -15.18 11.43 11.27
CA GLY A 10 -14.25 10.30 11.11
C GLY A 10 -13.87 10.04 9.66
N VAL A 11 -13.16 10.98 9.03
CA VAL A 11 -12.45 10.79 7.77
C VAL A 11 -11.02 10.36 8.08
N THR A 12 -10.74 9.08 7.93
CA THR A 12 -9.36 8.58 7.92
C THR A 12 -8.71 9.05 6.62
N PRO A 13 -7.63 9.87 6.67
CA PRO A 13 -6.94 10.29 5.47
C PRO A 13 -6.40 9.08 4.71
N LEU A 14 -6.67 9.02 3.41
CA LEU A 14 -6.20 7.95 2.53
C LEU A 14 -5.13 8.49 1.59
N ALA A 15 -4.08 7.70 1.38
CA ALA A 15 -3.12 7.87 0.30
C ALA A 15 -3.24 6.68 -0.67
N ILE A 16 -2.75 6.85 -1.90
CA ILE A 16 -2.64 5.75 -2.86
C ILE A 16 -1.17 5.52 -3.22
N GLY A 17 -0.76 4.26 -3.20
CA GLY A 17 0.55 3.85 -3.71
C GLY A 17 0.63 4.00 -5.22
N ASP A 18 1.78 4.42 -5.75
CA ASP A 18 2.01 4.49 -7.20
C ASP A 18 1.84 3.13 -7.90
N LEU A 19 2.31 2.03 -7.31
CA LEU A 19 2.11 0.68 -7.86
C LEU A 19 0.64 0.22 -7.79
N ILE A 20 -0.06 0.54 -6.69
CA ILE A 20 -1.50 0.26 -6.55
C ILE A 20 -2.28 1.05 -7.60
N LEU A 21 -1.94 2.33 -7.82
CA LEU A 21 -2.55 3.16 -8.83
C LEU A 21 -2.36 2.55 -10.22
N VAL A 22 -1.18 2.03 -10.54
CA VAL A 22 -0.92 1.34 -11.82
C VAL A 22 -1.85 0.13 -11.97
N GLU A 23 -1.90 -0.77 -10.98
CA GLU A 23 -2.74 -1.98 -11.05
C GLU A 23 -4.24 -1.65 -11.18
N VAL A 24 -4.71 -0.70 -10.39
CA VAL A 24 -6.11 -0.24 -10.46
C VAL A 24 -6.42 0.33 -11.83
N MET A 25 -5.56 1.20 -12.37
CA MET A 25 -5.77 1.81 -13.67
C MET A 25 -5.73 0.79 -14.82
N GLN A 26 -4.88 -0.25 -14.71
CA GLN A 26 -4.81 -1.35 -15.69
C GLN A 26 -6.02 -2.30 -15.62
N GLY A 27 -6.74 -2.34 -14.50
CA GLY A 27 -7.94 -3.17 -14.32
C GLY A 27 -9.18 -2.68 -15.07
N PHE A 28 -9.20 -1.43 -15.55
CA PHE A 28 -10.34 -0.88 -16.28
C PHE A 28 -10.38 -1.40 -17.72
N ARG A 29 -11.55 -1.91 -18.14
CA ARG A 29 -11.80 -2.37 -19.51
C ARG A 29 -12.25 -1.26 -20.46
N HIS A 30 -12.84 -0.19 -19.95
CA HIS A 30 -13.34 0.92 -20.75
C HIS A 30 -12.63 2.22 -20.36
N ASP A 31 -12.21 2.99 -21.37
CA ASP A 31 -11.51 4.26 -21.17
C ASP A 31 -12.31 5.28 -20.38
N ARG A 32 -13.65 5.27 -20.50
CA ARG A 32 -14.55 6.17 -19.75
C ARG A 32 -14.49 5.93 -18.25
N ASP A 33 -14.48 4.67 -17.83
CA ASP A 33 -14.40 4.29 -16.42
C ASP A 33 -13.01 4.63 -15.87
N GLY A 34 -11.96 4.35 -16.65
CA GLY A 34 -10.59 4.74 -16.31
C GLY A 34 -10.39 6.25 -16.20
N ALA A 35 -10.99 7.04 -17.09
CA ALA A 35 -10.92 8.50 -17.02
C ALA A 35 -11.61 9.04 -15.75
N THR A 36 -12.75 8.46 -15.38
CA THR A 36 -13.47 8.80 -14.14
C THR A 36 -12.62 8.47 -12.92
N ALA A 37 -12.07 7.25 -12.86
CA ALA A 37 -11.19 6.82 -11.77
C ALA A 37 -9.94 7.69 -11.65
N ARG A 38 -9.30 8.05 -12.77
CA ARG A 38 -8.16 8.96 -12.78
C ARG A 38 -8.47 10.32 -12.15
N HIS A 39 -9.67 10.86 -12.39
CA HIS A 39 -10.09 12.12 -11.77
C HIS A 39 -10.23 11.97 -10.25
N LEU A 40 -10.80 10.86 -9.77
CA LEU A 40 -10.94 10.57 -8.35
C LEU A 40 -9.58 10.40 -7.66
N PHE A 41 -8.68 9.57 -8.22
CA PHE A 41 -7.38 9.29 -7.60
C PHE A 41 -6.43 10.49 -7.57
N ARG A 42 -6.59 11.47 -8.46
CA ARG A 42 -5.82 12.73 -8.42
C ARG A 42 -6.02 13.54 -7.13
N SER A 43 -7.11 13.30 -6.40
CA SER A 43 -7.37 13.95 -5.12
C SER A 43 -6.65 13.30 -3.93
N LEU A 44 -6.12 12.08 -4.09
CA LEU A 44 -5.39 11.38 -3.06
C LEU A 44 -3.89 11.74 -3.09
N PRO A 45 -3.24 11.91 -1.94
CA PRO A 45 -1.79 11.90 -1.86
C PRO A 45 -1.21 10.63 -2.49
N LEU A 46 -0.20 10.81 -3.35
CA LEU A 46 0.53 9.71 -3.97
C LEU A 46 1.71 9.31 -3.08
N LEU A 47 1.80 8.03 -2.72
CA LEU A 47 2.93 7.45 -2.01
C LEU A 47 3.86 6.73 -3.01
N PRO A 48 5.10 7.22 -3.22
CA PRO A 48 6.10 6.49 -4.00
C PRO A 48 6.49 5.19 -3.29
N MET A 49 6.25 4.03 -3.91
CA MET A 49 6.49 2.74 -3.26
C MET A 49 7.81 2.10 -3.68
N LEU A 50 8.27 2.33 -4.91
CA LEU A 50 9.51 1.76 -5.42
C LEU A 50 10.57 2.82 -5.65
N ASP A 51 11.61 2.77 -4.83
CA ASP A 51 12.87 3.48 -5.02
C ASP A 51 14.05 2.53 -4.78
N GLY A 52 15.28 3.05 -4.87
CA GLY A 52 16.48 2.25 -4.63
C GLY A 52 16.52 1.64 -3.22
N SER A 53 16.02 2.34 -2.20
CA SER A 53 16.01 1.85 -0.80
C SER A 53 14.99 0.72 -0.64
N ASN A 54 13.75 0.94 -1.08
CA ASN A 54 12.67 -0.03 -0.97
C ASN A 54 12.92 -1.27 -1.82
N ALA A 55 13.64 -1.15 -2.95
CA ALA A 55 14.03 -2.31 -3.75
C ALA A 55 14.91 -3.30 -2.96
N TRP A 56 15.95 -2.81 -2.26
CA TRP A 56 16.80 -3.66 -1.42
C TRP A 56 16.04 -4.26 -0.24
N LYS A 57 15.20 -3.46 0.42
CA LYS A 57 14.41 -3.89 1.58
C LYS A 57 13.35 -4.93 1.19
N ALA A 58 12.68 -4.76 0.06
CA ALA A 58 11.69 -5.73 -0.44
C ALA A 58 12.34 -7.08 -0.76
N ALA A 59 13.55 -7.05 -1.35
CA ALA A 59 14.33 -8.26 -1.58
C ALA A 59 14.76 -8.94 -0.27
N ASP A 60 15.17 -8.18 0.74
CA ASP A 60 15.50 -8.75 2.06
C ASP A 60 14.27 -9.34 2.76
N ASN A 61 13.15 -8.62 2.79
CA ASN A 61 11.88 -9.10 3.31
C ASN A 61 11.44 -10.41 2.65
N TYR A 62 11.55 -10.51 1.33
CA TYR A 62 11.30 -11.77 0.61
C TYR A 62 12.22 -12.90 1.10
N ARG A 63 13.53 -12.64 1.25
CA ARG A 63 14.49 -13.63 1.75
C ARG A 63 14.21 -14.03 3.19
N GLN A 64 13.75 -13.09 4.03
CA GLN A 64 13.36 -13.35 5.41
C GLN A 64 12.15 -14.30 5.47
N LEU A 65 11.10 -14.06 4.69
CA LEU A 65 9.93 -14.94 4.60
C LEU A 65 10.30 -16.31 4.02
N ARG A 66 11.12 -16.35 2.97
CA ARG A 66 11.57 -17.61 2.35
C ARG A 66 12.35 -18.49 3.32
N ARG A 67 13.20 -17.91 4.17
CA ARG A 67 13.92 -18.66 5.23
C ARG A 67 12.97 -19.30 6.25
N ARG A 68 11.74 -18.80 6.37
CA ARG A 68 10.67 -19.36 7.22
C ARG A 68 9.79 -20.37 6.47
N GLY A 69 10.12 -20.71 5.23
CA GLY A 69 9.31 -21.61 4.39
C GLY A 69 8.12 -20.92 3.71
N ILE A 70 8.02 -19.59 3.80
CA ILE A 70 6.92 -18.82 3.21
C ILE A 70 7.37 -18.23 1.88
N THR A 71 6.69 -18.59 0.79
CA THR A 71 7.00 -18.07 -0.54
C THR A 71 5.94 -17.05 -0.95
N VAL A 72 6.35 -15.79 -1.06
CA VAL A 72 5.51 -14.72 -1.63
C VAL A 72 5.56 -14.82 -3.15
N ARG A 73 4.39 -14.86 -3.80
CA ARG A 73 4.28 -15.15 -5.25
C ARG A 73 4.25 -13.90 -6.12
N LYS A 74 3.85 -12.75 -5.57
CA LYS A 74 3.74 -11.48 -6.30
C LYS A 74 4.79 -10.50 -5.79
N THR A 75 5.76 -10.17 -6.64
CA THR A 75 6.83 -9.21 -6.30
C THR A 75 6.27 -7.83 -5.93
N ILE A 76 5.20 -7.40 -6.62
CA ILE A 76 4.55 -6.11 -6.37
C ILE A 76 3.95 -6.06 -4.96
N ASP A 77 3.22 -7.10 -4.52
CA ASP A 77 2.70 -7.19 -3.15
C ASP A 77 3.82 -7.04 -2.11
N GLY A 78 4.98 -7.64 -2.36
CA GLY A 78 6.15 -7.49 -1.49
C GLY A 78 6.74 -6.08 -1.45
N ILE A 79 6.69 -5.36 -2.57
CA ILE A 79 7.11 -3.94 -2.62
C ILE A 79 6.09 -3.07 -1.89
N ILE A 80 4.79 -3.29 -2.11
CA ILE A 80 3.70 -2.56 -1.44
C ILE A 80 3.82 -2.73 0.08
N ALA A 81 3.92 -3.97 0.56
CA ALA A 81 4.05 -4.26 1.98
C ALA A 81 5.29 -3.59 2.59
N THR A 82 6.42 -3.66 1.89
CA THR A 82 7.67 -3.02 2.33
C THR A 82 7.52 -1.51 2.41
N ALA A 83 6.94 -0.86 1.39
CA ALA A 83 6.74 0.58 1.40
C ALA A 83 5.85 1.04 2.59
N CYS A 84 4.81 0.28 2.90
CA CYS A 84 3.95 0.54 4.06
C CYS A 84 4.69 0.37 5.39
N ILE A 85 5.49 -0.69 5.55
CA ILE A 85 6.32 -0.92 6.74
C ILE A 85 7.29 0.26 6.93
N GLU A 86 8.03 0.63 5.88
CA GLU A 86 9.05 1.68 5.95
C GLU A 86 8.45 3.08 6.20
N ALA A 87 7.26 3.33 5.67
CA ALA A 87 6.54 4.58 5.90
C ALA A 87 5.77 4.60 7.24
N ASN A 88 5.74 3.49 7.99
CA ASN A 88 4.88 3.30 9.18
C ASN A 88 3.41 3.60 8.89
N LEU A 89 2.93 3.18 7.72
CA LEU A 89 1.55 3.37 7.28
C LEU A 89 0.80 2.04 7.29
N PRO A 90 -0.42 1.98 7.86
CA PRO A 90 -1.28 0.82 7.71
C PRO A 90 -1.63 0.57 6.25
N LEU A 91 -1.70 -0.70 5.86
CA LEU A 91 -2.18 -1.12 4.55
C LEU A 91 -3.62 -1.62 4.66
N LEU A 92 -4.51 -1.05 3.84
CA LEU A 92 -5.86 -1.60 3.64
C LEU A 92 -5.79 -2.72 2.60
N PHE A 93 -6.03 -3.95 3.02
CA PHE A 93 -6.00 -5.11 2.13
C PHE A 93 -7.03 -6.17 2.52
N SER A 94 -7.43 -6.98 1.54
CA SER A 94 -8.23 -8.20 1.73
C SER A 94 -7.54 -9.46 1.21
N ASP A 95 -6.43 -9.31 0.48
CA ASP A 95 -5.63 -10.43 -0.03
C ASP A 95 -4.80 -11.02 1.11
N ARG A 96 -4.92 -12.34 1.31
CA ARG A 96 -4.18 -13.08 2.35
C ARG A 96 -2.68 -13.13 2.07
N ASP A 97 -2.24 -12.82 0.85
CA ASP A 97 -0.83 -12.75 0.49
C ASP A 97 -0.05 -11.70 1.32
N PHE A 98 -0.73 -10.72 1.94
CA PHE A 98 -0.12 -9.75 2.86
C PHE A 98 0.04 -10.25 4.31
N GLN A 99 -0.68 -11.31 4.69
CA GLN A 99 -0.69 -11.81 6.06
C GLN A 99 0.70 -12.19 6.60
N PRO A 100 1.60 -12.83 5.83
CA PRO A 100 2.96 -13.09 6.30
C PRO A 100 3.76 -11.84 6.66
N TYR A 101 3.48 -10.70 6.02
CA TYR A 101 4.13 -9.43 6.33
C TYR A 101 3.65 -8.86 7.66
N VAL A 102 2.36 -9.05 7.99
CA VAL A 102 1.81 -8.69 9.30
C VAL A 102 2.43 -9.57 10.39
N GLU A 103 2.42 -10.88 10.18
CA GLU A 103 2.85 -11.87 11.19
C GLU A 103 4.35 -11.85 11.47
N HIS A 104 5.17 -11.44 10.50
CA HIS A 104 6.63 -11.62 10.60
C HIS A 104 7.46 -10.38 10.35
N LEU A 105 6.92 -9.34 9.70
CA LEU A 105 7.70 -8.20 9.22
C LEU A 105 7.17 -6.85 9.72
N GLY A 106 6.09 -6.83 10.51
CA GLY A 106 5.59 -5.61 11.15
C GLY A 106 4.67 -4.76 10.28
N LEU A 107 4.10 -5.32 9.20
CA LEU A 107 3.05 -4.63 8.46
C LEU A 107 1.82 -4.43 9.37
N VAL A 108 1.27 -3.22 9.40
CA VAL A 108 0.04 -2.92 10.11
C VAL A 108 -1.13 -3.04 9.15
N ALA A 109 -2.16 -3.82 9.51
CA ALA A 109 -3.42 -3.86 8.78
C ALA A 109 -4.32 -2.70 9.24
N ALA A 110 -4.97 -2.04 8.28
CA ALA A 110 -5.92 -0.96 8.52
C ALA A 110 -7.34 -1.47 8.84
#